data_AF-A0A511K825-F1
#
_entry.id   AF-A0A511K825-F1
#
_cell.length_a   1.000
_cell.length_b   1.000
_cell.length_c   1.000
_cell.angle_alpha   90.00
_cell.angle_beta   90.00
_cell.angle_gamma   90.00
#
_symmetry.space_group_name_H-M   'P 1'
#
loop_
_entity.id
_entity.type
_entity.pdbx_description
1 polymer ?
#
loop_
_entity_poly.entity_id
_entity_poly.type
_entity_poly.pdbx_seq_one_letter_code
_entity_poly.pdbx_strand_id
1 'polypeptide(L)'
;MTVTAQTALYLNDDFLLMRNLAFTDLDSPLTGPVFRMQRNLLIGRVAPGTSTDDPEGEWKGLGYSNWLLDQRFGKRKRPYLAHVAKTVSMAVLREVQQVFHNEVSATAEARFRGKAPNEVQPLFLLTMYIIERHREALLWSFLVARSDVDQSGTYSDSERRAVLVDLGLRPTDAPPFPFIHVPRPRRDTIHAMAVNHAKLGLPNPLETTTDFSSHDGYPFLGLEPNMPFVYPSKEWPVAPRSAAPSSDPICSSTSSPALATSLPRSTTGR
;
A
#
# COMPACT_ATOMS: atom_id res chain seq x y z
N MET A 1 16.01 26.04 19.70
CA MET A 1 15.14 25.24 18.81
C MET A 1 15.93 24.01 18.40
N THR A 2 15.56 22.82 18.88
CA THR A 2 16.17 21.56 18.43
C THR A 2 15.59 21.21 17.06
N VAL A 3 16.39 21.39 16.00
CA VAL A 3 16.03 20.92 14.66
C VAL A 3 16.08 19.41 14.70
N THR A 4 14.92 18.76 14.66
CA THR A 4 14.83 17.31 14.53
C THR A 4 14.75 16.96 13.05
N ALA A 5 15.54 15.95 12.63
CA ALA A 5 15.48 15.46 11.26
C ALA A 5 14.05 14.99 10.93
N GLN A 6 13.51 15.45 9.80
CA GLN A 6 12.17 15.06 9.35
C GLN A 6 12.19 13.74 8.57
N THR A 7 13.29 13.48 7.86
CA THR A 7 13.53 12.28 7.07
C THR A 7 14.90 11.71 7.42
N ALA A 8 14.98 10.40 7.60
CA ALA A 8 16.23 9.67 7.75
C ALA A 8 16.53 8.87 6.48
N LEU A 9 17.82 8.77 6.12
CA LEU A 9 18.31 7.86 5.11
C LEU A 9 18.83 6.60 5.80
N TYR A 10 18.27 5.46 5.43
CA TYR A 10 18.69 4.14 5.92
C TYR A 10 19.39 3.36 4.80
N LEU A 11 20.53 2.75 5.13
CA LEU A 11 21.27 1.84 4.27
C LEU A 11 21.31 0.47 4.95
N ASN A 12 21.05 -0.59 4.17
CA ASN A 12 21.28 -1.97 4.62
C ASN A 12 22.79 -2.24 4.79
N ASP A 13 23.15 -3.34 5.45
CA ASP A 13 24.48 -3.74 5.90
C ASP A 13 25.51 -3.99 4.77
N ASP A 14 25.08 -3.95 3.52
CA ASP A 14 25.86 -4.18 2.30
C ASP A 14 25.74 -3.05 1.27
N PHE A 15 25.19 -1.88 1.65
CA PHE A 15 24.90 -0.80 0.71
C PHE A 15 25.83 0.41 0.85
N LEU A 16 26.45 0.82 -0.26
CA LEU A 16 27.32 1.99 -0.37
C LEU A 16 26.75 2.98 -1.40
N LEU A 17 26.86 4.28 -1.10
CA LEU A 17 26.43 5.35 -2.01
C LEU A 17 27.63 5.82 -2.85
N MET A 18 27.83 5.18 -4.00
CA MET A 18 28.96 5.46 -4.89
C MET A 18 28.58 6.18 -6.19
N ARG A 19 27.28 6.22 -6.50
CA ARG A 19 26.75 6.87 -7.71
C ARG A 19 26.38 8.32 -7.42
N ASN A 20 26.31 9.12 -8.48
CA ASN A 20 25.78 10.48 -8.37
C ASN A 20 24.25 10.40 -8.30
N LEU A 21 23.69 10.58 -7.11
CA LEU A 21 22.26 10.49 -6.86
C LEU A 21 21.66 11.88 -6.68
N ALA A 22 20.50 12.11 -7.27
CA ALA A 22 19.62 13.20 -6.87
C ALA A 22 18.80 12.78 -5.64
N PHE A 23 18.30 13.74 -4.86
CA PHE A 23 17.39 13.45 -3.76
C PHE A 23 16.15 12.66 -4.23
N THR A 24 15.64 12.99 -5.42
CA THR A 24 14.52 12.34 -6.09
C THR A 24 14.75 10.89 -6.50
N ASP A 25 15.99 10.38 -6.43
CA ASP A 25 16.25 8.94 -6.52
C ASP A 25 15.71 8.18 -5.30
N LEU A 26 15.54 8.86 -4.16
CA LEU A 26 15.21 8.23 -2.89
C LEU A 26 13.87 8.74 -2.33
N ASP A 27 13.55 10.01 -2.52
CA ASP A 27 12.34 10.65 -2.00
C ASP A 27 11.99 11.90 -2.82
N SER A 28 10.71 12.23 -2.93
CA SER A 28 10.25 13.44 -3.59
C SER A 28 9.09 14.05 -2.80
N PRO A 29 9.07 15.37 -2.55
CA PRO A 29 7.91 16.02 -1.95
C PRO A 29 6.61 15.82 -2.73
N LEU A 30 6.68 15.49 -4.04
CA LEU A 30 5.52 15.23 -4.88
C LEU A 30 4.95 13.83 -4.74
N THR A 31 5.80 12.83 -4.57
CA THR A 31 5.40 11.41 -4.67
C THR A 31 5.72 10.60 -3.41
N GLY A 32 6.41 11.20 -2.44
CA GLY A 32 6.91 10.55 -1.25
C GLY A 32 8.12 9.64 -1.52
N PRO A 33 8.41 8.73 -0.56
CA PRO A 33 9.57 7.86 -0.62
C PRO A 33 9.50 6.86 -1.78
N VAL A 34 10.65 6.60 -2.41
CA VAL A 34 10.76 5.60 -3.48
C VAL A 34 10.93 4.20 -2.89
N PHE A 35 9.91 3.38 -3.04
CA PHE A 35 9.94 1.98 -2.61
C PHE A 35 10.48 1.05 -3.70
N ARG A 36 11.48 0.25 -3.35
CA ARG A 36 12.07 -0.77 -4.22
C ARG A 36 11.71 -2.14 -3.70
N MET A 37 10.80 -2.81 -4.39
CA MET A 37 10.21 -4.07 -3.95
C MET A 37 10.30 -5.14 -5.04
N GLN A 38 10.47 -6.39 -4.63
CA GLN A 38 10.48 -7.55 -5.52
C GLN A 38 9.08 -8.17 -5.55
N ARG A 39 8.31 -7.85 -6.59
CA ARG A 39 6.91 -8.27 -6.73
C ARG A 39 6.75 -9.80 -6.86
N ASN A 40 7.77 -10.49 -7.37
CA ASN A 40 7.81 -11.94 -7.53
C ASN A 40 8.25 -12.69 -6.26
N LEU A 41 8.74 -11.99 -5.23
CA LEU A 41 9.13 -12.56 -3.95
C LEU A 41 8.12 -12.11 -2.89
N LEU A 42 7.15 -12.97 -2.59
CA LEU A 42 6.02 -12.62 -1.73
C LEU A 42 6.22 -13.14 -0.31
N ILE A 43 6.10 -12.25 0.65
CA ILE A 43 6.21 -12.53 2.08
C ILE A 43 4.84 -12.98 2.61
N GLY A 44 4.80 -14.19 3.17
CA GLY A 44 3.63 -14.72 3.88
C GLY A 44 3.56 -14.23 5.32
N ARG A 45 2.39 -14.40 5.97
CA ARG A 45 2.26 -14.16 7.41
C ARG A 45 2.82 -15.34 8.20
N VAL A 46 3.43 -15.05 9.34
CA VAL A 46 3.85 -16.04 10.34
C VAL A 46 3.30 -15.59 11.69
N ALA A 47 2.48 -16.43 12.32
CA ALA A 47 1.88 -16.11 13.60
C ALA A 47 2.96 -16.07 14.70
N PRO A 48 2.76 -15.28 15.76
CA PRO A 48 3.71 -15.22 16.86
C PRO A 48 3.98 -16.61 17.45
N GLY A 49 5.26 -16.93 17.68
CA GLY A 49 5.70 -18.20 18.23
C GLY A 49 5.64 -19.41 17.28
N THR A 50 5.23 -19.24 16.02
CA THR A 50 5.10 -20.35 15.07
C THR A 50 6.17 -20.36 13.98
N SER A 51 7.14 -19.44 14.03
CA SER A 51 8.21 -19.35 13.03
C SER A 51 9.16 -20.54 13.13
N THR A 52 9.43 -21.18 12.00
CA THR A 52 10.50 -22.18 11.84
C THR A 52 11.70 -21.64 11.06
N ASP A 53 11.63 -20.38 10.61
CA ASP A 53 12.72 -19.73 9.89
C ASP A 53 13.95 -19.56 10.79
N ASP A 54 15.12 -19.46 10.15
CA ASP A 54 16.38 -19.16 10.81
C ASP A 54 16.24 -17.91 11.70
N PRO A 55 16.47 -18.01 13.02
CA PRO A 55 16.43 -16.87 13.91
C PRO A 55 17.37 -15.74 13.47
N GLU A 56 18.55 -16.06 12.94
CA GLU A 56 19.55 -15.03 12.58
C GLU A 56 19.27 -14.38 11.21
N GLY A 57 18.35 -14.96 10.44
CA GLY A 57 17.86 -14.43 9.18
C GLY A 57 16.77 -13.37 9.33
N GLU A 58 16.45 -12.68 8.24
CA GLU A 58 15.40 -11.66 8.22
C GLU A 58 13.97 -12.22 8.08
N TRP A 59 13.84 -13.45 7.58
CA TRP A 59 12.55 -14.07 7.21
C TRP A 59 11.57 -14.17 8.38
N LYS A 60 12.06 -14.55 9.57
CA LYS A 60 11.26 -14.59 10.80
C LYS A 60 10.59 -13.24 11.06
N GLY A 61 11.37 -12.16 10.99
CA GLY A 61 10.88 -10.80 11.24
C GLY A 61 9.92 -10.28 10.17
N LEU A 62 10.19 -10.63 8.90
CA LEU A 62 9.31 -10.30 7.77
C LEU A 62 7.94 -10.98 7.91
N GLY A 63 7.94 -12.27 8.24
CA GLY A 63 6.71 -13.05 8.43
C GLY A 63 5.85 -12.53 9.57
N TYR A 64 6.45 -12.22 10.71
CA TYR A 64 5.74 -11.65 11.86
C TYR A 64 5.21 -10.24 11.56
N SER A 65 6.00 -9.39 10.91
CA SER A 65 5.54 -8.06 10.47
C SER A 65 4.34 -8.15 9.52
N ASN A 66 4.37 -9.10 8.59
CA ASN A 66 3.25 -9.32 7.68
C ASN A 66 2.01 -9.87 8.42
N TRP A 67 2.19 -10.65 9.49
CA TRP A 67 1.09 -11.07 10.36
C TRP A 67 0.42 -9.90 11.10
N LEU A 68 1.20 -8.93 11.59
CA LEU A 68 0.68 -7.72 12.22
C LEU A 68 -0.12 -6.86 11.23
N LEU A 69 0.42 -6.68 10.02
CA LEU A 69 -0.28 -5.98 8.94
C LEU A 69 -1.56 -6.70 8.54
N ASP A 70 -1.58 -8.03 8.55
CA ASP A 70 -2.79 -8.83 8.31
C ASP A 70 -3.87 -8.57 9.36
N GLN A 71 -3.51 -8.37 10.64
CA GLN A 71 -4.49 -8.07 11.70
C GLN A 71 -5.17 -6.71 11.47
N ARG A 72 -4.44 -5.74 10.92
CA ARG A 72 -4.93 -4.37 10.75
C ARG A 72 -5.60 -4.13 9.39
N PHE A 73 -4.99 -4.58 8.31
CA PHE A 73 -5.37 -4.22 6.94
C PHE A 73 -5.98 -5.38 6.16
N GLY A 74 -6.06 -6.56 6.78
CA GLY A 74 -6.59 -7.77 6.17
C GLY A 74 -5.50 -8.64 5.53
N LYS A 75 -5.84 -9.92 5.37
CA LYS A 75 -4.92 -10.99 5.00
C LYS A 75 -4.42 -10.85 3.56
N ARG A 76 -3.10 -10.76 3.35
CA ARG A 76 -2.46 -10.87 2.03
C ARG A 76 -0.97 -11.14 2.12
N LYS A 77 -0.39 -11.64 1.03
CA LYS A 77 1.06 -11.66 0.87
C LYS A 77 1.52 -10.30 0.36
N ARG A 78 2.69 -9.84 0.80
CA ARG A 78 3.25 -8.53 0.43
C ARG A 78 4.63 -8.70 -0.22
N PRO A 79 4.96 -7.92 -1.27
CA PRO A 79 6.27 -7.98 -1.91
C PRO A 79 7.42 -7.77 -0.93
N TYR A 80 8.50 -8.50 -1.13
CA TYR A 80 9.74 -8.31 -0.39
C TYR A 80 10.31 -6.91 -0.66
N LEU A 81 10.82 -6.27 0.40
CA LEU A 81 11.47 -4.97 0.33
C LEU A 81 12.97 -5.17 0.06
N ALA A 82 13.46 -4.67 -1.07
CA ALA A 82 14.85 -4.91 -1.49
C ALA A 82 15.88 -4.36 -0.49
N HIS A 83 17.04 -5.01 -0.41
CA HIS A 83 18.22 -4.55 0.33
C HIS A 83 18.92 -3.41 -0.41
N VAL A 84 18.33 -2.22 -0.30
CA VAL A 84 18.79 -0.99 -0.96
C VAL A 84 18.55 0.22 -0.04
N ALA A 85 19.11 1.38 -0.39
CA ALA A 85 18.84 2.64 0.31
C ALA A 85 17.34 2.95 0.39
N LYS A 86 16.89 3.42 1.57
CA LYS A 86 15.50 3.75 1.89
C LYS A 86 15.42 5.08 2.61
N THR A 87 14.37 5.83 2.36
CA THR A 87 14.03 7.02 3.14
C THR A 87 12.93 6.69 4.14
N VAL A 88 13.05 7.28 5.33
CA VAL A 88 12.16 7.05 6.46
C VAL A 88 11.65 8.40 6.92
N SER A 89 10.35 8.65 6.73
CA SER A 89 9.68 9.79 7.34
C SER A 89 9.59 9.56 8.85
N MET A 90 10.18 10.46 9.63
CA MET A 90 10.18 10.36 11.10
C MET A 90 8.79 10.59 11.70
N ALA A 91 7.90 11.28 10.99
CA ALA A 91 6.50 11.42 11.40
C ALA A 91 5.77 10.07 11.27
N VAL A 92 5.92 9.40 10.13
CA VAL A 92 5.27 8.10 9.89
C VAL A 92 5.91 7.01 10.75
N LEU A 93 7.23 7.03 10.96
CA LEU A 93 7.88 6.07 11.86
C LEU A 93 7.31 6.17 13.28
N ARG A 94 7.06 7.39 13.77
CA ARG A 94 6.42 7.62 15.08
C ARG A 94 4.97 7.12 15.10
N GLU A 95 4.21 7.30 14.02
CA GLU A 95 2.87 6.71 13.89
C GLU A 95 2.93 5.19 13.97
N VAL A 96 3.84 4.54 13.24
CA VAL A 96 4.04 3.08 13.27
C VAL A 96 4.43 2.61 14.67
N GLN A 97 5.33 3.33 15.36
CA GLN A 97 5.70 3.04 16.75
C GLN A 97 4.53 3.16 17.72
N GLN A 98 3.58 4.06 17.48
CA GLN A 98 2.38 4.17 18.31
C GLN A 98 1.38 3.05 18.03
N VAL A 99 1.21 2.69 16.75
CA VAL A 99 0.26 1.63 16.33
C VAL A 99 0.73 0.24 16.79
N PHE A 100 2.03 -0.05 16.69
CA PHE A 100 2.62 -1.35 17.04
C PHE A 100 3.56 -1.23 18.23
N HIS A 101 3.12 -0.47 19.25
CA HIS A 101 3.97 -0.08 20.37
C HIS A 101 4.61 -1.27 21.08
N ASN A 102 3.82 -2.29 21.40
CA ASN A 102 4.29 -3.45 22.15
C ASN A 102 5.30 -4.26 21.34
N GLU A 103 5.02 -4.47 20.05
CA GLU A 103 5.82 -5.29 19.16
C GLU A 103 7.15 -4.61 18.81
N VAL A 104 7.13 -3.30 18.55
CA VAL A 104 8.34 -2.52 18.29
C VAL A 104 9.18 -2.41 19.56
N SER A 105 8.58 -2.21 20.73
CA SER A 105 9.30 -2.15 22.00
C SER A 105 9.97 -3.49 22.33
N ALA A 106 9.24 -4.60 22.22
CA ALA A 106 9.80 -5.94 22.41
C ALA A 106 10.94 -6.24 21.43
N THR A 107 10.83 -5.78 20.18
CA THR A 107 11.90 -5.90 19.19
C THR A 107 13.12 -5.05 19.59
N ALA A 108 12.92 -3.85 20.13
CA ALA A 108 14.00 -2.98 20.57
C ALA A 108 14.75 -3.48 21.82
N GLU A 109 14.09 -4.29 22.65
CA GLU A 109 14.72 -4.96 23.80
C GLU A 109 15.66 -6.10 23.39
N ALA A 110 15.50 -6.63 22.17
CA ALA A 110 16.40 -7.66 21.65
C ALA A 110 17.78 -7.05 21.34
N ARG A 111 18.84 -7.60 21.94
CA ARG A 111 20.23 -7.16 21.69
C ARG A 111 20.67 -7.39 20.24
N PHE A 112 20.10 -8.41 19.60
CA PHE A 112 20.41 -8.79 18.23
C PHE A 112 19.17 -9.43 17.61
N ARG A 113 19.05 -9.34 16.28
CA ARG A 113 17.95 -9.96 15.55
C ARG A 113 17.88 -11.47 15.80
N GLY A 114 16.67 -12.00 15.85
CA GLY A 114 16.36 -13.40 16.09
C GLY A 114 16.21 -13.81 17.54
N LYS A 115 16.65 -12.98 18.49
CA LYS A 115 16.80 -13.39 19.89
C LYS A 115 15.53 -13.19 20.71
N ALA A 116 14.62 -12.30 20.31
CA ALA A 116 13.29 -12.23 20.89
C ALA A 116 12.35 -13.28 20.27
N PRO A 117 11.32 -13.73 21.04
CA PRO A 117 10.35 -14.71 20.55
C PRO A 117 9.68 -14.26 19.26
N ASN A 118 9.27 -12.99 19.20
CA ASN A 118 8.74 -12.33 18.03
C ASN A 118 9.46 -11.00 17.84
N GLU A 119 9.83 -10.70 16.60
CA GLU A 119 10.53 -9.48 16.25
C GLU A 119 9.95 -8.93 14.96
N VAL A 120 9.77 -7.61 14.90
CA VAL A 120 9.38 -6.95 13.67
C VAL A 120 10.61 -6.67 12.82
N GLN A 121 10.43 -6.69 11.50
CA GLN A 121 11.37 -6.08 10.57
C GLN A 121 10.88 -4.63 10.37
N PRO A 122 11.56 -3.62 10.95
CA PRO A 122 10.98 -2.27 11.05
C PRO A 122 10.73 -1.58 9.71
N LEU A 123 11.62 -1.77 8.73
CA LEU A 123 11.55 -1.08 7.44
C LEU A 123 10.51 -1.70 6.52
N PHE A 124 10.36 -3.01 6.56
CA PHE A 124 9.29 -3.73 5.91
C PHE A 124 7.95 -3.35 6.53
N LEU A 125 7.84 -3.40 7.86
CA LEU A 125 6.62 -2.99 8.57
C LEU A 125 6.22 -1.56 8.20
N LEU A 126 7.15 -0.61 8.28
CA LEU A 126 6.94 0.80 7.91
C LEU A 126 6.50 0.97 6.45
N THR A 127 7.24 0.37 5.51
CA THR A 127 6.97 0.54 4.07
C THR A 127 5.60 -0.01 3.70
N MET A 128 5.29 -1.22 4.18
CA MET A 128 4.00 -1.84 3.93
C MET A 128 2.88 -1.10 4.65
N TYR A 129 3.12 -0.59 5.86
CA TYR A 129 2.17 0.26 6.58
C TYR A 129 1.83 1.51 5.76
N ILE A 130 2.80 2.21 5.17
CA ILE A 130 2.55 3.39 4.32
C ILE A 130 1.62 3.03 3.16
N ILE A 131 1.91 1.95 2.45
CA ILE A 131 1.14 1.51 1.29
C ILE A 131 -0.31 1.18 1.69
N GLU A 132 -0.48 0.44 2.79
CA GLU A 132 -1.78 0.01 3.28
C GLU A 132 -2.58 1.17 3.88
N ARG A 133 -1.93 2.05 4.64
CA ARG A 133 -2.53 3.25 5.21
C ARG A 133 -2.97 4.23 4.13
N HIS A 134 -2.21 4.35 3.05
CA HIS A 134 -2.62 5.12 1.87
C HIS A 134 -3.89 4.54 1.23
N ARG A 135 -3.96 3.21 1.04
CA ARG A 135 -5.18 2.54 0.54
C ARG A 135 -6.37 2.76 1.49
N GLU A 136 -6.17 2.59 2.80
CA GLU A 136 -7.20 2.83 3.81
C GLU A 136 -7.71 4.27 3.76
N ALA A 137 -6.81 5.25 3.65
CA ALA A 137 -7.15 6.67 3.54
C ALA A 137 -8.00 6.95 2.29
N LEU A 138 -7.62 6.43 1.11
CA LEU A 138 -8.40 6.61 -0.12
C LEU A 138 -9.81 5.99 -0.01
N LEU A 139 -9.90 4.77 0.52
CA LEU A 139 -11.18 4.10 0.73
C LEU A 139 -12.06 4.86 1.73
N TRP A 140 -11.47 5.31 2.84
CA TRP A 140 -12.17 6.08 3.86
C TRP A 140 -12.62 7.43 3.31
N SER A 141 -11.78 8.14 2.56
CA SER A 141 -12.15 9.41 1.93
C SER A 141 -13.31 9.24 0.95
N PHE A 142 -13.30 8.19 0.13
CA PHE A 142 -14.36 7.93 -0.83
C PHE A 142 -15.65 7.47 -0.15
N LEU A 143 -15.59 6.45 0.71
CA LEU A 143 -16.78 5.84 1.31
C LEU A 143 -17.32 6.68 2.47
N VAL A 144 -16.47 7.19 3.35
CA VAL A 144 -16.93 7.91 4.54
C VAL A 144 -17.02 9.40 4.21
N ALA A 145 -15.88 10.08 4.10
CA ALA A 145 -15.87 11.56 4.07
C ALA A 145 -16.65 12.17 2.90
N ARG A 146 -16.66 11.52 1.74
CA ARG A 146 -17.33 12.03 0.53
C ARG A 146 -18.77 11.53 0.39
N SER A 147 -19.03 10.27 0.75
CA SER A 147 -20.31 9.62 0.42
C SER A 147 -21.34 9.62 1.56
N ASP A 148 -20.91 9.78 2.80
CA ASP A 148 -21.77 10.04 3.96
C ASP A 148 -21.93 11.56 4.13
N VAL A 149 -22.80 12.15 3.32
CA VAL A 149 -22.96 13.60 3.17
C VAL A 149 -23.47 14.22 4.45
N ASP A 150 -24.38 13.55 5.14
CA ASP A 150 -24.95 14.00 6.40
C ASP A 150 -24.13 13.59 7.64
N GLN A 151 -23.05 12.83 7.46
CA GLN A 151 -22.14 12.34 8.51
C GLN A 151 -22.86 11.50 9.57
N SER A 152 -23.95 10.84 9.20
CA SER A 152 -24.73 10.01 10.13
C SER A 152 -24.03 8.68 10.47
N GLY A 153 -22.97 8.32 9.74
CA GLY A 153 -22.28 7.03 9.84
C GLY A 153 -23.00 5.90 9.11
N THR A 154 -24.10 6.20 8.40
CA THR A 154 -24.87 5.22 7.61
C THR A 154 -25.43 5.84 6.35
N TYR A 155 -25.37 5.15 5.21
CA TYR A 155 -25.94 5.72 3.99
C TYR A 155 -27.47 5.68 3.96
N SER A 156 -28.07 6.83 3.70
CA SER A 156 -29.43 6.99 3.19
C SER A 156 -29.62 6.35 1.81
N ASP A 157 -30.87 6.11 1.39
CA ASP A 157 -31.16 5.54 0.07
C ASP A 157 -30.67 6.41 -1.09
N SER A 158 -30.59 7.73 -0.91
CA SER A 158 -30.01 8.65 -1.90
C SER A 158 -28.50 8.50 -1.99
N GLU A 159 -27.79 8.42 -0.87
CA GLU A 159 -26.33 8.26 -0.85
C GLU A 159 -25.91 6.92 -1.41
N ARG A 160 -26.62 5.84 -1.06
CA ARG A 160 -26.39 4.51 -1.65
C ARG A 160 -26.47 4.55 -3.16
N ARG A 161 -27.51 5.17 -3.71
CA ARG A 161 -27.69 5.31 -5.16
C ARG A 161 -26.56 6.14 -5.78
N ALA A 162 -26.13 7.23 -5.14
CA ALA A 162 -25.02 8.04 -5.62
C ALA A 162 -23.70 7.26 -5.65
N VAL A 163 -23.38 6.50 -4.60
CA VAL A 163 -22.19 5.63 -4.55
C VAL A 163 -22.22 4.59 -5.66
N LEU A 164 -23.36 3.93 -5.87
CA LEU A 164 -23.48 2.91 -6.91
C LEU A 164 -23.29 3.52 -8.31
N VAL A 165 -23.85 4.72 -8.56
CA VAL A 165 -23.64 5.46 -9.80
C VAL A 165 -22.16 5.79 -10.02
N ASP A 166 -21.46 6.25 -8.99
CA ASP A 166 -20.02 6.53 -9.06
C ASP A 166 -19.17 5.27 -9.30
N LEU A 167 -19.63 4.11 -8.84
CA LEU A 167 -19.00 2.82 -9.15
C LEU A 167 -19.34 2.30 -10.56
N GLY A 168 -20.16 3.03 -11.33
CA GLY A 168 -20.49 2.73 -12.71
C GLY A 168 -21.83 2.01 -12.92
N LEU A 169 -22.66 1.85 -11.88
CA LEU A 169 -24.02 1.30 -12.02
C LEU A 169 -24.99 2.39 -12.49
N ARG A 170 -25.59 2.22 -13.66
CA ARG A 170 -26.61 3.15 -14.14
C ARG A 170 -27.98 2.72 -13.63
N PRO A 171 -28.88 3.66 -13.30
CA PRO A 171 -30.25 3.34 -12.89
C PRO A 171 -31.06 2.53 -13.92
N THR A 172 -30.63 2.56 -15.18
CA THR A 172 -31.24 1.83 -16.31
C THR A 172 -30.73 0.39 -16.45
N ASP A 173 -29.68 0.00 -15.74
CA ASP A 173 -29.17 -1.37 -15.80
C ASP A 173 -30.17 -2.29 -15.06
N ALA A 174 -30.99 -3.01 -15.83
CA ALA A 174 -32.12 -3.77 -15.32
C ALA A 174 -31.72 -5.04 -14.54
N PRO A 175 -32.56 -5.52 -13.59
CA PRO A 175 -32.36 -6.77 -12.86
C PRO A 175 -32.19 -8.00 -13.80
N PRO A 176 -31.53 -9.08 -13.34
CA PRO A 176 -31.44 -9.48 -11.95
C PRO A 176 -30.16 -9.05 -11.23
N PHE A 177 -29.05 -8.80 -11.94
CA PHE A 177 -27.77 -8.39 -11.33
C PHE A 177 -26.91 -7.66 -12.37
N PRO A 178 -26.94 -6.31 -12.45
CA PRO A 178 -25.99 -5.61 -13.29
C PRO A 178 -24.56 -5.90 -12.83
N PHE A 179 -23.75 -6.43 -13.73
CA PHE A 179 -22.32 -6.64 -13.48
C PHE A 179 -21.64 -5.28 -13.43
N ILE A 180 -20.93 -5.00 -12.35
CA ILE A 180 -20.05 -3.84 -12.30
C ILE A 180 -18.75 -4.23 -13.00
N HIS A 181 -18.54 -3.67 -14.19
CA HIS A 181 -17.29 -3.82 -14.92
C HIS A 181 -16.30 -2.76 -14.44
N VAL A 182 -15.30 -3.19 -13.68
CA VAL A 182 -14.20 -2.29 -13.27
C VAL A 182 -13.14 -2.30 -14.38
N PRO A 183 -12.99 -1.25 -15.19
CA PRO A 183 -12.00 -1.25 -16.26
C PRO A 183 -10.58 -1.19 -15.68
N ARG A 184 -9.59 -1.61 -16.46
CA ARG A 184 -8.18 -1.37 -16.12
C ARG A 184 -7.91 0.14 -16.21
N PRO A 185 -7.52 0.81 -15.11
CA PRO A 185 -7.22 2.23 -15.17
C PRO A 185 -5.98 2.45 -16.04
N ARG A 186 -6.02 3.47 -16.89
CA ARG A 186 -4.85 3.96 -17.60
C ARG A 186 -3.98 4.75 -16.61
N ARG A 187 -2.68 4.44 -16.59
CA ARG A 187 -1.73 4.92 -15.58
C ARG A 187 -0.61 5.66 -16.28
N ASP A 188 -0.73 6.99 -16.34
CA ASP A 188 0.18 7.87 -17.08
C ASP A 188 0.98 8.80 -16.13
N THR A 189 0.80 8.72 -14.80
CA THR A 189 1.36 9.70 -13.85
C THR A 189 2.89 9.79 -13.91
N ILE A 190 3.56 8.64 -14.08
CA ILE A 190 5.02 8.58 -14.18
C ILE A 190 5.58 9.39 -15.36
N HIS A 191 4.83 9.54 -16.45
CA HIS A 191 5.30 10.28 -17.64
C HIS A 191 5.33 11.79 -17.41
N ALA A 192 4.44 12.30 -16.57
CA ALA A 192 4.40 13.72 -16.22
C ALA A 192 5.39 14.06 -15.08
N MET A 193 5.96 13.06 -14.40
CA MET A 193 6.77 13.25 -13.21
C MET A 193 7.98 14.15 -13.46
N ALA A 194 8.70 13.93 -14.55
CA ALA A 194 9.89 14.73 -14.87
C ALA A 194 9.57 16.21 -15.15
N VAL A 195 8.45 16.46 -15.81
CA VAL A 195 7.93 17.82 -16.07
C VAL A 195 7.47 18.47 -14.76
N ASN A 196 6.83 17.71 -13.88
CA ASN A 196 6.34 18.21 -12.60
C ASN A 196 7.48 18.53 -11.63
N HIS A 197 8.55 17.73 -11.61
CA HIS A 197 9.77 18.07 -10.86
C HIS A 197 10.37 19.39 -11.36
N ALA A 198 10.54 19.53 -12.68
CA ALA A 198 11.08 20.77 -13.27
C ALA A 198 10.26 22.01 -12.91
N LYS A 199 8.92 21.92 -12.94
CA LYS A 199 8.01 23.01 -12.54
C LYS A 199 8.21 23.47 -11.09
N LEU A 200 8.65 22.58 -10.21
CA LEU A 200 8.90 22.87 -8.79
C LEU A 200 10.39 23.10 -8.48
N GLY A 201 11.25 23.16 -9.49
CA GLY A 201 12.70 23.28 -9.29
C GLY A 201 13.33 22.06 -8.62
N LEU A 202 12.67 20.90 -8.65
CA LEU A 202 13.22 19.64 -8.17
C LEU A 202 14.10 19.02 -9.26
N PRO A 203 15.25 18.41 -8.92
CA PRO A 203 16.02 17.62 -9.87
C PRO A 203 15.21 16.39 -10.28
N ASN A 204 15.50 15.85 -11.47
CA ASN A 204 15.00 14.53 -11.83
C ASN A 204 15.88 13.43 -11.24
N PRO A 205 15.33 12.23 -10.98
CA PRO A 205 16.13 11.07 -10.59
C PRO A 205 17.25 10.83 -11.61
N LEU A 206 18.45 10.51 -11.14
CA LEU A 206 19.62 10.29 -11.99
C LEU A 206 19.86 8.80 -12.26
N GLU A 207 19.57 7.95 -11.28
CA GLU A 207 19.88 6.51 -11.31
C GLU A 207 18.64 5.63 -11.08
N THR A 208 17.48 6.24 -10.83
CA THR A 208 16.23 5.56 -10.49
C THR A 208 15.18 5.74 -11.56
N THR A 209 14.68 4.60 -12.07
CA THR A 209 13.48 4.55 -12.91
C THR A 209 12.30 4.15 -12.05
N THR A 210 11.21 4.92 -12.11
CA THR A 210 9.97 4.63 -11.39
C THR A 210 9.00 3.88 -12.28
N ASP A 211 8.68 2.65 -11.90
CA ASP A 211 7.72 1.84 -12.65
C ASP A 211 6.26 2.17 -12.28
N PHE A 212 6.02 2.66 -11.07
CA PHE A 212 4.66 2.83 -10.53
C PHE A 212 4.56 4.01 -9.56
N SER A 213 3.44 4.74 -9.58
CA SER A 213 3.09 5.77 -8.61
C SER A 213 1.78 5.45 -7.90
N SER A 214 1.68 5.73 -6.60
CA SER A 214 0.43 5.56 -5.83
C SER A 214 -0.74 6.42 -6.36
N HIS A 215 -0.44 7.52 -7.07
CA HIS A 215 -1.45 8.30 -7.81
C HIS A 215 -2.23 7.46 -8.83
N ASP A 216 -1.60 6.40 -9.33
CA ASP A 216 -2.21 5.49 -10.30
C ASP A 216 -3.00 4.35 -9.63
N GLY A 217 -3.05 4.30 -8.29
CA GLY A 217 -3.91 3.41 -7.50
C GLY A 217 -3.14 2.52 -6.53
N TYR A 218 -3.61 1.28 -6.32
CA TYR A 218 -3.03 0.36 -5.36
C TYR A 218 -1.95 -0.54 -5.99
N PRO A 219 -0.71 -0.58 -5.46
CA PRO A 219 0.38 -1.36 -6.05
C PRO A 219 0.18 -2.87 -5.94
N PHE A 220 -0.49 -3.40 -4.91
CA PHE A 220 -0.59 -4.85 -4.71
C PHE A 220 -1.78 -5.50 -5.43
N LEU A 221 -2.46 -4.76 -6.29
CA LEU A 221 -3.54 -5.29 -7.12
C LEU A 221 -3.06 -6.50 -7.95
N GLY A 222 -3.78 -7.62 -7.87
CA GLY A 222 -3.49 -8.83 -8.65
C GLY A 222 -2.35 -9.69 -8.10
N LEU A 223 -1.94 -9.44 -6.84
CA LEU A 223 -1.11 -10.38 -6.07
C LEU A 223 -1.94 -11.36 -5.26
N GLU A 224 -3.26 -11.16 -5.17
CA GLU A 224 -4.13 -12.08 -4.47
C GLU A 224 -4.38 -13.36 -5.29
N PRO A 225 -4.30 -14.56 -4.68
CA PRO A 225 -4.40 -15.84 -5.40
C PRO A 225 -5.77 -16.12 -6.03
N ASN A 226 -6.82 -15.40 -5.63
CA ASN A 226 -8.19 -15.61 -6.08
C ASN A 226 -8.71 -14.48 -6.98
N MET A 227 -7.84 -13.63 -7.51
CA MET A 227 -8.27 -12.61 -8.45
C MET A 227 -8.53 -13.22 -9.84
N PRO A 228 -9.57 -12.77 -10.56
CA PRO A 228 -9.93 -13.32 -11.87
C PRO A 228 -8.87 -13.04 -12.96
N PHE A 229 -7.85 -12.24 -12.63
CA PHE A 229 -6.68 -11.97 -13.45
C PHE A 229 -5.45 -11.93 -12.53
N VAL A 230 -4.35 -12.47 -13.02
CA VAL A 230 -3.05 -12.43 -12.35
C VAL A 230 -2.17 -11.52 -13.20
N TYR A 231 -1.69 -10.41 -12.62
CA TYR A 231 -0.58 -9.69 -13.26
C TYR A 231 0.62 -10.63 -13.27
N PRO A 232 1.43 -10.66 -14.36
CA PRO A 232 2.71 -11.34 -14.30
C PRO A 232 3.43 -10.91 -13.02
N SER A 233 3.92 -11.87 -12.23
CA SER A 233 4.41 -11.61 -10.87
C SER A 233 5.57 -10.60 -10.81
N LYS A 234 6.18 -10.28 -11.95
CA LYS A 234 7.26 -9.30 -12.10
C LYS A 234 6.78 -7.90 -12.49
N GLU A 235 5.56 -7.77 -13.02
CA GLU A 235 5.07 -6.52 -13.59
C GLU A 235 4.19 -5.76 -12.61
N TRP A 236 4.48 -4.47 -12.43
CA TRP A 236 3.60 -3.57 -11.69
C TRP A 236 2.28 -3.40 -12.44
N PRO A 237 1.17 -3.12 -11.74
CA PRO A 237 -0.13 -2.91 -12.37
C PRO A 237 -0.10 -1.59 -13.14
N VAL A 238 0.45 -1.56 -14.35
CA VAL A 238 0.58 -0.37 -15.19
C VAL A 238 0.08 -0.75 -16.57
N ALA A 239 -0.82 0.04 -17.14
CA ALA A 239 -1.24 -0.15 -18.52
C ALA A 239 -0.26 0.60 -19.44
N PRO A 240 0.43 -0.07 -20.38
CA PRO A 240 1.27 0.62 -21.35
C PRO A 240 0.43 1.57 -22.21
N ARG A 241 0.95 2.76 -22.50
CA ARG A 241 0.29 3.78 -23.33
C ARG A 241 -0.11 3.30 -24.74
N SER A 242 0.63 2.31 -25.26
CA SER A 242 0.42 1.68 -26.57
C SER A 242 -0.59 0.52 -26.55
N ALA A 243 -0.95 0.02 -25.36
CA ALA A 243 -1.98 -0.99 -25.25
C ALA A 243 -3.34 -0.30 -25.46
N ALA A 244 -4.16 -0.83 -26.37
CA ALA A 244 -5.58 -0.49 -26.38
C ALA A 244 -6.13 -0.71 -24.94
N PRO A 245 -7.07 0.12 -24.46
CA PRO A 245 -7.76 -0.18 -23.22
C PRO A 245 -8.27 -1.61 -23.32
N SER A 246 -7.74 -2.50 -22.49
CA SER A 246 -8.24 -3.87 -22.43
C SER A 246 -9.73 -3.78 -22.16
N SER A 247 -10.56 -4.27 -23.09
CA SER A 247 -12.00 -4.37 -22.91
C SER A 247 -12.36 -5.29 -21.74
N ASP A 248 -11.42 -6.17 -21.36
CA ASP A 248 -11.60 -7.10 -20.27
C ASP A 248 -11.53 -6.36 -18.93
N PRO A 249 -12.62 -6.40 -18.13
CA PRO A 249 -12.64 -5.77 -16.81
C PRO A 249 -11.62 -6.43 -15.88
N ILE A 250 -11.06 -5.65 -14.96
CA ILE A 250 -10.31 -6.14 -13.80
C ILE A 250 -11.19 -7.12 -13.03
N CYS A 251 -12.42 -6.76 -12.72
CA CYS A 251 -13.34 -7.65 -12.04
C CYS A 251 -14.76 -7.36 -12.52
N SER A 252 -15.56 -8.42 -12.58
CA SER A 252 -17.00 -8.35 -12.71
C SER A 252 -17.61 -8.84 -11.41
N SER A 253 -18.17 -7.94 -10.60
CA SER A 253 -18.96 -8.32 -9.43
C SER A 253 -20.45 -8.26 -9.77
N THR A 254 -21.21 -9.23 -9.25
CA THR A 254 -22.66 -9.13 -9.23
C THR A 254 -23.07 -8.20 -8.10
N SER A 255 -24.01 -7.30 -8.34
CA SER A 255 -24.60 -6.47 -7.29
C SER A 255 -25.45 -7.34 -6.36
N SER A 256 -24.85 -7.99 -5.38
CA SER A 256 -25.63 -8.69 -4.35
C SER A 256 -26.41 -7.66 -3.51
N PRO A 257 -27.68 -7.90 -3.14
CA PRO A 257 -28.43 -7.03 -2.22
C PRO A 257 -27.75 -6.86 -0.85
N ALA A 258 -26.75 -7.70 -0.52
CA ALA A 258 -25.91 -7.56 0.66
C ALA A 258 -24.97 -6.33 0.61
N LEU A 259 -24.54 -5.88 -0.57
CA LEU A 259 -23.76 -4.64 -0.70
C LEU A 259 -24.57 -3.39 -0.26
N ALA A 260 -25.90 -3.52 -0.20
CA ALA A 260 -26.81 -2.49 0.28
C ALA A 260 -27.12 -2.59 1.78
N THR A 261 -26.67 -3.63 2.50
CA THR A 261 -27.14 -3.88 3.89
C THR A 261 -26.06 -4.22 4.92
N SER A 262 -24.80 -4.42 4.55
CA SER A 262 -23.76 -4.74 5.53
C SER A 262 -22.39 -4.10 5.26
N LEU A 263 -22.26 -2.82 5.65
CA LEU A 263 -20.97 -2.32 6.13
C LEU A 263 -20.94 -2.51 7.66
N PRO A 264 -19.81 -2.93 8.25
CA PRO A 264 -19.75 -3.23 9.67
C PRO A 264 -20.00 -1.97 10.48
N ARG A 265 -20.91 -2.06 11.47
CA ARG A 265 -21.03 -1.06 12.53
C ARG A 265 -19.66 -0.87 13.16
N SER A 266 -19.13 0.35 13.06
CA SER A 266 -18.06 0.82 13.94
C SER A 266 -18.56 0.69 15.38
N THR A 267 -18.16 -0.38 16.07
CA THR A 267 -18.24 -0.44 17.53
C THR A 267 -17.06 0.34 18.09
N THR A 268 -17.22 1.65 18.19
CA THR A 268 -16.47 2.44 19.18
C THR A 268 -16.98 2.02 20.56
N GLY A 269 -16.25 1.10 21.19
CA GLY A 269 -16.33 0.81 22.62
C GLY A 269 -14.95 1.09 23.21
N ARG A 270 -14.92 1.95 24.23
CA ARG A 270 -13.73 2.32 25.03
C ARG A 270 -12.92 1.13 25.51
#